data_AF-A0A964AI91-F1
#
_entry.id   AF-A0A964AI91-F1
#
_cell.length_a   1.000
_cell.length_b   1.000
_cell.length_c   1.000
_cell.angle_alpha   90.00
_cell.angle_beta   90.00
_cell.angle_gamma   90.00
#
_symmetry.space_group_name_H-M   'P 1'
#
loop_
_entity.id
_entity.type
_entity.pdbx_description
1 polymer ?
#
loop_
_entity_poly.entity_id
_entity_poly.type
_entity_poly.pdbx_seq_one_letter_code
_entity_poly.pdbx_strand_id
1 'polypeptide(L)'
;MNRVLLLLIPLTLACSGKDDASEGDDSACPSVACPGGGVLAAENSEATLPTCADVEARYADVRAAGAPCCGDEDCHILNGACDYGLGGCYEAVNVCVDQALINELGQLYAGHSEGCTGGVCDCMEPPSVACVEGSCVFSGR
;
A
#
# COMPACT_ATOMS: atom_id res chain seq x y z
N MET A 1 -15.55 5.23 -38.42
CA MET A 1 -16.26 5.77 -37.24
C MET A 1 -16.29 4.70 -36.15
N ASN A 2 -15.27 4.63 -35.28
CA ASN A 2 -15.27 3.71 -34.14
C ASN A 2 -15.71 4.48 -32.90
N ARG A 3 -16.92 4.17 -32.40
CA ARG A 3 -17.38 4.58 -31.08
C ARG A 3 -16.72 3.67 -30.06
N VAL A 4 -15.61 4.13 -29.47
CA VAL A 4 -15.06 3.55 -28.25
C VAL A 4 -16.00 3.95 -27.12
N LEU A 5 -16.80 2.99 -26.66
CA LEU A 5 -17.61 3.13 -25.46
C LEU A 5 -16.65 3.01 -24.28
N LEU A 6 -16.17 4.16 -23.77
CA LEU A 6 -15.51 4.26 -22.46
C LEU A 6 -16.49 3.77 -21.41
N LEU A 7 -16.40 2.49 -21.05
CA LEU A 7 -16.88 2.02 -19.77
C LEU A 7 -15.92 2.62 -18.73
N LEU A 8 -16.30 3.79 -18.22
CA LEU A 8 -15.87 4.26 -16.92
C LEU A 8 -16.27 3.18 -15.92
N ILE A 9 -15.38 2.23 -15.66
CA ILE A 9 -15.46 1.42 -14.45
C ILE A 9 -15.18 2.42 -13.34
N PRO A 10 -16.17 2.81 -12.51
CA PRO A 10 -15.82 3.58 -11.35
C PRO A 10 -14.90 2.67 -10.53
N LEU A 11 -13.71 3.17 -10.17
CA LEU A 11 -13.04 2.72 -8.96
C LEU A 11 -13.95 3.14 -7.79
N THR A 12 -15.10 2.50 -7.67
CA THR A 12 -15.78 2.40 -6.40
C THR A 12 -14.88 1.51 -5.57
N LEU A 13 -14.03 2.15 -4.78
CA LEU A 13 -13.47 1.60 -3.55
C LEU A 13 -14.66 1.29 -2.63
N ALA A 14 -15.46 0.29 -3.01
CA ALA A 14 -16.62 -0.16 -2.29
C ALA A 14 -16.17 -1.37 -1.48
N CYS A 15 -15.87 -1.13 -0.21
CA CYS A 15 -15.93 -2.21 0.76
C CYS A 15 -17.35 -2.79 0.70
N SER A 16 -17.46 -4.04 0.24
CA SER A 16 -18.75 -4.72 0.12
C SER A 16 -19.23 -5.13 1.50
N GLY A 17 -20.29 -4.46 1.96
CA GLY A 17 -21.08 -4.88 3.10
C GLY A 17 -21.75 -6.23 2.81
N LYS A 18 -21.66 -7.15 3.76
CA LYS A 18 -22.51 -8.33 3.81
C LYS A 18 -23.75 -7.94 4.62
N ASP A 19 -24.89 -7.86 3.95
CA ASP A 19 -26.16 -7.53 4.58
C ASP A 19 -26.55 -8.65 5.55
N ASP A 20 -26.50 -8.36 6.86
CA ASP A 20 -27.43 -8.91 7.84
C ASP A 20 -27.58 -7.89 8.98
N ALA A 21 -28.80 -7.41 9.14
CA ALA A 21 -29.18 -6.25 9.93
C ALA A 21 -29.00 -6.42 11.44
N SER A 22 -28.47 -5.38 12.10
CA SER A 22 -28.84 -4.99 13.46
C SER A 22 -28.50 -3.52 13.68
N GLU A 23 -29.49 -2.75 14.13
CA GLU A 23 -29.45 -1.32 14.39
C GLU A 23 -28.48 -0.99 15.55
N GLY A 24 -27.53 -0.08 15.29
CA GLY A 24 -26.60 0.48 16.27
C GLY A 24 -25.78 1.59 15.63
N ASP A 25 -25.93 2.80 16.15
CA ASP A 25 -25.37 4.06 15.66
C ASP A 25 -23.87 4.13 16.00
N ASP A 26 -22.99 3.71 15.08
CA ASP A 26 -21.54 3.98 15.17
C ASP A 26 -20.93 3.97 13.76
N SER A 27 -20.20 5.04 13.47
CA SER A 27 -19.42 5.31 12.25
C SER A 27 -18.88 4.06 11.58
N ALA A 28 -19.59 3.60 10.53
CA ALA A 28 -19.28 2.40 9.78
C ALA A 28 -17.97 2.59 9.01
N CYS A 29 -16.84 2.30 9.66
CA CYS A 29 -15.66 1.92 8.93
C CYS A 29 -15.97 0.54 8.35
N PRO A 30 -16.09 0.43 7.02
CA PRO A 30 -16.38 -0.87 6.45
C PRO A 30 -15.14 -1.72 6.65
N SER A 31 -15.33 -2.93 7.20
CA SER A 31 -14.28 -3.85 7.61
C SER A 31 -13.12 -3.80 6.61
N VAL A 32 -11.89 -3.66 7.11
CA VAL A 32 -10.65 -3.76 6.30
C VAL A 32 -10.64 -5.15 5.66
N ALA A 33 -11.34 -5.26 4.54
CA ALA A 33 -11.34 -6.44 3.72
C ALA A 33 -10.08 -6.28 2.89
N CYS A 34 -8.99 -6.91 3.35
CA CYS A 34 -7.77 -7.02 2.57
C CYS A 34 -8.17 -7.56 1.19
N PRO A 35 -8.16 -6.74 0.12
CA PRO A 35 -8.33 -7.32 -1.20
C PRO A 35 -7.15 -8.27 -1.36
N GLY A 36 -7.46 -9.55 -1.55
CA GLY A 36 -6.51 -10.66 -1.47
C GLY A 36 -5.17 -10.34 -2.14
N GLY A 37 -4.11 -10.75 -1.46
CA GLY A 37 -2.74 -10.33 -1.70
C GLY A 37 -2.23 -10.45 -3.13
N GLY A 38 -1.21 -9.65 -3.40
CA GLY A 38 -0.30 -9.85 -4.52
C GLY A 38 -0.96 -9.69 -5.87
N VAL A 39 -1.48 -8.51 -6.19
CA VAL A 39 -1.58 -8.12 -7.59
C VAL A 39 -0.34 -7.33 -7.97
N LEU A 40 0.72 -8.05 -8.30
CA LEU A 40 1.51 -7.72 -9.48
C LEU A 40 0.59 -7.84 -10.71
N ALA A 41 -0.49 -7.05 -10.78
CA ALA A 41 -1.26 -6.90 -11.99
C ALA A 41 -0.42 -6.04 -12.92
N ALA A 42 0.49 -6.72 -13.60
CA ALA A 42 1.00 -6.29 -14.88
C ALA A 42 -0.20 -6.20 -15.83
N GLU A 43 -0.95 -5.11 -15.76
CA GLU A 43 -1.80 -4.73 -16.87
C GLU A 43 -0.87 -4.22 -17.99
N ASN A 44 -0.94 -4.96 -19.10
CA ASN A 44 -0.46 -4.66 -20.44
C ASN A 44 0.96 -5.14 -20.82
N SER A 45 0.98 -6.39 -21.31
CA SER A 45 1.59 -6.79 -22.59
C SER A 45 2.77 -5.98 -23.14
N GLU A 46 3.89 -5.92 -22.42
CA GLU A 46 5.23 -5.98 -23.00
C GLU A 46 6.20 -6.45 -21.90
N ALA A 47 7.03 -7.46 -22.18
CA ALA A 47 7.99 -8.01 -21.21
C ALA A 47 9.20 -7.08 -21.03
N THR A 48 8.94 -5.84 -20.65
CA THR A 48 9.93 -4.83 -20.32
C THR A 48 10.05 -4.80 -18.80
N LEU A 49 11.28 -4.87 -18.29
CA LEU A 49 11.55 -4.72 -16.85
C LEU A 49 10.99 -3.37 -16.38
N PRO A 50 10.27 -3.31 -15.24
CA PRO A 50 9.72 -2.06 -14.73
C PRO A 50 10.87 -1.08 -14.43
N THR A 51 10.71 0.17 -14.85
CA THR A 51 11.70 1.22 -14.56
C THR A 51 11.72 1.56 -13.06
N CYS A 52 12.76 2.25 -12.59
CA CYS A 52 12.81 2.75 -11.21
C CYS A 52 11.54 3.53 -10.82
N ALA A 53 11.05 4.38 -11.74
CA ALA A 53 9.85 5.19 -11.54
C ALA A 53 8.58 4.33 -11.45
N ASP A 54 8.51 3.22 -12.18
CA ASP A 54 7.38 2.29 -12.10
C ASP A 54 7.35 1.57 -10.73
N VAL A 55 8.53 1.22 -10.21
CA VAL A 55 8.65 0.59 -8.89
C VAL A 55 8.33 1.59 -7.78
N GLU A 56 8.75 2.86 -7.90
CA GLU A 56 8.36 3.94 -6.99
C GLU A 56 6.86 4.19 -6.97
N ALA A 57 6.23 4.24 -8.15
CA ALA A 57 4.79 4.38 -8.26
C ALA A 57 4.06 3.23 -7.57
N ARG A 58 4.49 1.98 -7.82
CA ARG A 58 3.92 0.79 -7.16
C ARG A 58 4.11 0.82 -5.65
N TYR A 59 5.27 1.29 -5.18
CA TYR A 59 5.53 1.46 -3.75
C TYR A 59 4.57 2.46 -3.11
N ALA A 60 4.33 3.59 -3.78
CA ALA A 60 3.36 4.58 -3.35
C ALA A 60 1.92 4.02 -3.36
N ASP A 61 1.56 3.23 -4.36
CA ASP A 61 0.24 2.58 -4.44
C ASP A 61 0.04 1.57 -3.31
N VAL A 62 1.04 0.74 -3.00
CA VAL A 62 0.99 -0.20 -1.86
C VAL A 62 0.81 0.55 -0.55
N ARG A 63 1.52 1.66 -0.35
CA ARG A 63 1.33 2.52 0.82
C ARG A 63 -0.05 3.13 0.88
N ALA A 64 -0.56 3.64 -0.23
CA ALA A 64 -1.88 4.26 -0.29
C ALA A 64 -3.01 3.24 -0.08
N ALA A 65 -2.88 2.04 -0.65
CA ALA A 65 -3.81 0.94 -0.46
C ALA A 65 -3.71 0.32 0.96
N GLY A 66 -2.53 0.38 1.56
CA GLY A 66 -2.27 0.00 2.94
C GLY A 66 -2.61 1.08 3.96
N ALA A 67 -2.91 2.32 3.57
CA ALA A 67 -3.21 3.38 4.53
C ALA A 67 -4.55 3.20 5.29
N PRO A 68 -5.65 2.73 4.68
CA PRO A 68 -6.96 2.72 5.35
C PRO A 68 -7.05 1.76 6.54
N CYS A 69 -7.74 2.19 7.61
CA CYS A 69 -7.97 1.42 8.84
C CYS A 69 -9.32 1.76 9.48
N CYS A 70 -9.82 0.86 10.35
CA CYS A 70 -11.02 1.06 11.18
C CYS A 70 -10.66 1.29 12.66
N GLY A 71 -9.58 0.63 13.14
CA GLY A 71 -9.06 0.78 14.49
C GLY A 71 -7.54 0.60 14.56
N ASP A 72 -6.94 0.92 15.71
CA ASP A 72 -5.49 0.83 15.91
C ASP A 72 -4.94 -0.59 15.65
N GLU A 73 -5.77 -1.61 15.89
CA GLU A 73 -5.44 -3.02 15.64
C GLU A 73 -5.31 -3.38 14.15
N ASP A 74 -5.87 -2.57 13.26
CA ASP A 74 -5.71 -2.72 11.82
C ASP A 74 -4.37 -2.15 11.34
N CYS A 75 -3.63 -1.43 12.18
CA CYS A 75 -2.38 -0.78 11.83
C CYS A 75 -1.18 -1.51 12.42
N HIS A 76 -0.11 -1.61 11.63
CA HIS A 76 1.17 -2.10 12.09
C HIS A 76 2.32 -1.30 11.47
N ILE A 77 3.55 -1.61 11.89
CA ILE A 77 4.76 -1.01 11.35
C ILE A 77 5.51 -2.06 10.57
N LEU A 78 5.85 -1.70 9.33
CA LEU A 78 6.82 -2.43 8.52
C LEU A 78 8.11 -1.63 8.43
N ASN A 79 9.23 -2.33 8.25
CA ASN A 79 10.47 -1.69 7.84
C ASN A 79 10.30 -1.25 6.39
N GLY A 80 10.55 0.03 6.12
CA GLY A 80 10.55 0.55 4.76
C GLY A 80 11.77 0.08 3.97
N ALA A 81 11.83 0.44 2.70
CA ALA A 81 12.88 -0.02 1.78
C ALA A 81 14.03 0.99 1.65
N CYS A 82 14.34 1.74 2.72
CA CYS A 82 15.37 2.78 2.68
C CYS A 82 16.77 2.25 2.35
N ASP A 83 17.08 0.97 2.60
CA ASP A 83 18.39 0.38 2.30
C ASP A 83 18.61 0.31 0.78
N TYR A 84 17.49 0.29 0.05
CA TYR A 84 17.44 0.31 -1.40
C TYR A 84 17.20 1.71 -1.95
N GLY A 85 17.08 2.74 -1.10
CA GLY A 85 16.74 4.11 -1.50
C GLY A 85 15.28 4.32 -1.86
N LEU A 86 14.40 3.39 -1.47
CA LEU A 86 12.98 3.41 -1.77
C LEU A 86 12.17 3.64 -0.48
N GLY A 87 11.44 4.76 -0.40
CA GLY A 87 10.63 5.09 0.76
C GLY A 87 11.45 5.50 2.00
N GLY A 88 10.89 5.26 3.19
CA GLY A 88 11.49 5.64 4.47
C GLY A 88 12.03 4.47 5.29
N CYS A 89 12.39 4.74 6.55
CA CYS A 89 12.79 3.73 7.53
C CYS A 89 11.64 2.80 7.93
N TYR A 90 10.46 3.38 8.09
CA TYR A 90 9.28 2.67 8.57
C TYR A 90 8.09 3.09 7.74
N GLU A 91 7.14 2.18 7.64
CA GLU A 91 5.86 2.39 6.99
C GLU A 91 4.73 2.08 7.98
N ALA A 92 3.87 3.08 8.21
CA ALA A 92 2.61 2.92 8.92
C ALA A 92 1.56 2.48 7.91
N VAL A 93 1.20 1.20 7.96
CA VAL A 93 0.27 0.60 7.01
C VAL A 93 -0.65 -0.34 7.76
N ASN A 94 -1.70 -0.76 7.07
CA ASN A 94 -2.65 -1.71 7.58
C ASN A 94 -2.07 -3.12 7.54
N VAL A 95 -2.67 -4.00 8.32
CA VAL A 95 -2.29 -5.41 8.44
C VAL A 95 -2.42 -6.21 7.14
N CYS A 96 -2.97 -5.63 6.07
CA CYS A 96 -3.05 -6.27 4.75
C CYS A 96 -1.78 -6.14 3.92
N VAL A 97 -0.88 -5.24 4.30
CA VAL A 97 0.43 -5.11 3.66
C VAL A 97 1.43 -5.94 4.43
N ASP A 98 2.16 -6.80 3.73
CA ASP A 98 3.18 -7.64 4.33
C ASP A 98 4.59 -7.07 4.10
N GLN A 99 5.49 -7.30 5.06
CA GLN A 99 6.92 -6.98 4.92
C GLN A 99 7.53 -7.60 3.65
N ALA A 100 7.06 -8.78 3.26
CA ALA A 100 7.55 -9.47 2.06
C ALA A 100 7.34 -8.64 0.79
N LEU A 101 6.19 -7.96 0.68
CA LEU A 101 5.89 -7.10 -0.47
C LEU A 101 6.80 -5.87 -0.51
N ILE A 102 7.03 -5.24 0.64
CA ILE A 102 7.96 -4.11 0.77
C ILE A 102 9.39 -4.52 0.39
N ASN A 103 9.82 -5.69 0.85
CA ASN A 103 11.14 -6.25 0.54
C ASN A 103 11.29 -6.61 -0.94
N GLU A 104 10.24 -7.14 -1.56
CA GLU A 104 10.23 -7.47 -2.99
C GLU A 104 10.36 -6.21 -3.84
N LEU A 105 9.60 -5.15 -3.53
CA LEU A 105 9.70 -3.87 -4.22
C LEU A 105 11.08 -3.23 -4.05
N GLY A 106 11.64 -3.28 -2.84
CA GLY A 106 13.01 -2.82 -2.58
C GLY A 106 14.06 -3.58 -3.40
N GLN A 107 13.95 -4.90 -3.48
CA GLN A 107 14.85 -5.73 -4.29
C GLN A 107 14.69 -5.47 -5.79
N LEU A 108 13.46 -5.28 -6.28
CA LEU A 108 13.20 -4.91 -7.67
C LEU A 108 13.82 -3.56 -8.01
N TYR A 109 13.71 -2.57 -7.10
CA TYR A 109 14.32 -1.26 -7.27
C TYR A 109 15.85 -1.35 -7.29
N ALA A 110 16.47 -2.04 -6.32
CA ALA A 110 17.93 -2.19 -6.27
C ALA A 110 18.51 -3.08 -7.37
N GLY A 111 17.72 -4.04 -7.88
CA GLY A 111 18.12 -4.97 -8.94
C GLY A 111 18.12 -4.36 -10.35
N HIS A 112 17.67 -3.12 -10.51
CA HIS A 112 17.63 -2.47 -11.82
C HIS A 112 19.04 -2.16 -12.32
N SER A 113 19.37 -2.56 -13.56
CA SER A 113 20.72 -2.45 -14.14
C SER A 113 21.23 -1.02 -14.33
N GLU A 114 20.32 -0.05 -14.35
CA GLU A 114 20.66 1.39 -14.42
C GLU A 114 21.07 1.97 -13.06
N GLY A 115 20.97 1.18 -11.98
CA GLY A 115 21.29 1.59 -10.63
C GLY A 115 20.29 2.62 -10.13
N CYS A 116 19.11 2.17 -9.69
CA CYS A 116 18.25 3.05 -8.91
C CYS A 116 19.02 3.47 -7.63
N THR A 117 18.80 4.70 -7.17
CA THR A 117 19.61 5.32 -6.11
C THR A 117 19.72 4.43 -4.87
N GLY A 118 20.95 4.13 -4.43
CA GLY A 118 21.17 3.44 -3.16
C GLY A 118 20.89 4.37 -1.99
N GLY A 119 20.07 3.92 -1.04
CA GLY A 119 19.75 4.69 0.15
C GLY A 119 20.65 4.32 1.32
N VAL A 120 20.65 5.20 2.32
CA VAL A 120 21.27 4.93 3.62
C VAL A 120 20.15 4.94 4.64
N CYS A 121 19.92 3.80 5.29
CA CYS A 121 19.08 3.72 6.47
C CYS A 121 19.90 4.05 7.73
N ASP A 122 19.66 5.20 8.34
CA ASP A 122 20.05 5.45 9.73
C ASP A 122 18.78 5.56 10.57
N CYS A 123 18.14 4.40 10.77
CA CYS A 123 16.83 4.31 11.40
C CYS A 123 16.96 4.28 12.92
N MET A 124 16.25 5.20 13.58
CA MET A 124 16.04 5.15 15.03
C MET A 124 14.99 4.08 15.38
N GLU A 125 14.78 3.81 16.67
CA GLU A 125 13.71 2.91 17.12
C GLU A 125 12.35 3.30 16.50
N PRO A 126 11.54 2.34 16.01
CA PRO A 126 10.28 2.64 15.36
C PRO A 126 9.33 3.37 16.33
N PRO A 127 8.57 4.38 15.85
CA PRO A 127 7.50 5.01 16.63
C PRO A 127 6.35 4.02 16.88
N SER A 128 5.26 4.44 17.53
CA SER A 128 4.02 3.64 17.52
C SER A 128 3.14 3.99 16.32
N VAL A 129 2.12 3.17 16.06
CA VAL A 129 1.10 3.44 15.04
C VAL A 129 -0.27 3.49 15.66
N ALA A 130 -1.15 4.28 15.04
CA ALA A 130 -2.55 4.40 15.40
C ALA A 130 -3.38 4.63 14.14
N CYS A 131 -4.66 4.29 14.22
CA CYS A 131 -5.65 4.63 13.22
C CYS A 131 -6.25 6.00 13.52
N VAL A 132 -5.93 7.00 12.71
CA VAL A 132 -6.41 8.37 12.87
C VAL A 132 -7.16 8.78 11.62
N GLU A 133 -8.42 9.19 11.78
CA GLU A 133 -9.30 9.59 10.68
C GLU A 133 -9.38 8.54 9.55
N GLY A 134 -9.38 7.26 9.92
CA GLY A 134 -9.45 6.14 8.99
C GLY A 134 -8.16 5.86 8.24
N SER A 135 -7.02 6.40 8.67
CA SER A 135 -5.70 6.14 8.09
C SER A 135 -4.67 5.74 9.16
N CYS A 136 -3.85 4.74 8.85
CA CYS A 136 -2.71 4.34 9.67
C CYS A 136 -1.65 5.44 9.63
N VAL A 137 -1.34 6.00 10.79
CA VAL A 137 -0.33 7.04 10.95
C VAL A 137 0.60 6.69 12.09
N PHE A 138 1.80 7.28 12.07
CA PHE A 138 2.69 7.21 13.24
C PHE A 138 2.12 8.06 14.37
N SER A 139 2.01 7.46 15.54
CA SER A 139 1.63 8.11 16.79
C SER A 139 2.88 8.26 17.67
N GLY A 140 3.03 9.38 18.37
CA GLY A 140 4.13 9.59 19.32
C GLY A 140 5.34 10.39 18.80
N ARG A 141 5.13 11.65 18.45
CA ARG A 141 6.17 12.69 18.59
C ARG A 141 5.65 13.88 19.37
#